data_AF-D8KXJ7-F1
#
_entry.id   AF-D8KXJ7-F1
#
_cell.length_a   1.000
_cell.length_b   1.000
_cell.length_c   1.000
_cell.angle_alpha   90.00
_cell.angle_beta   90.00
_cell.angle_gamma   90.00
#
_symmetry.space_group_name_H-M   'P 1'
#
loop_
_entity.id
_entity.type
_entity.pdbx_description
1 polymer ?
#
loop_
_entity_poly.entity_id
_entity_poly.type
_entity_poly.pdbx_seq_one_letter_code
_entity_poly.pdbx_strand_id
1 'polypeptide(L)' 'VASIEYDPNRNAYICLINYIDGDKRYILHPWGIGVGDVVTSSPEASVSNGNALPL' A
#
# COMPACT_ATOMS: atom_id res chain seq x y z
N VAL A 1 2.76 4.74 -3.87
CA VAL A 1 2.50 3.48 -4.62
C VAL A 1 3.24 3.55 -5.94
N ALA A 2 4.13 2.59 -6.21
CA ALA A 2 4.96 2.56 -7.41
C ALA A 2 4.28 1.83 -8.58
N SER A 3 3.68 0.67 -8.31
CA SER A 3 2.99 -0.17 -9.31
C SER A 3 1.87 -0.97 -8.65
N ILE A 4 0.92 -1.41 -9.46
CA ILE A 4 -0.13 -2.37 -9.10
C ILE A 4 0.06 -3.58 -10.01
N GLU A 5 0.19 -4.76 -9.42
CA GLU A 5 0.63 -5.98 -10.08
C GLU A 5 -0.31 -7.14 -9.75
N TYR A 6 -0.43 -8.07 -10.71
CA TYR A 6 -1.15 -9.33 -10.51
C TYR A 6 -0.24 -10.32 -9.78
N ASP A 7 -0.77 -10.98 -8.74
CA ASP A 7 -0.08 -12.07 -8.03
C ASP A 7 -0.88 -13.36 -8.19
N PRO A 8 -0.34 -14.40 -8.87
CA PRO A 8 -1.07 -15.65 -9.11
C PRO A 8 -1.39 -16.44 -7.82
N ASN A 9 -0.73 -16.13 -6.70
CA ASN A 9 -0.95 -16.84 -5.44
C ASN A 9 -2.12 -16.29 -4.61
N ARG A 10 -2.83 -15.28 -5.13
CA ARG A 10 -3.95 -14.62 -4.44
C ARG A 10 -4.94 -14.01 -5.42
N ASN A 11 -6.17 -13.81 -4.97
CA ASN A 11 -7.21 -13.20 -5.80
C ASN A 11 -7.09 -11.67 -5.90
N ALA A 12 -6.49 -11.02 -4.89
CA ALA A 12 -6.31 -9.58 -4.86
C ALA A 12 -5.02 -9.15 -5.57
N TYR A 13 -5.06 -7.99 -6.23
CA TYR A 13 -3.85 -7.33 -6.74
C TYR A 13 -2.92 -6.94 -5.57
N ILE A 14 -1.65 -6.72 -5.89
CA ILE A 14 -0.65 -6.22 -4.95
C ILE A 14 -0.10 -4.89 -5.41
N CYS A 15 0.25 -4.03 -4.46
CA CYS A 15 0.92 -2.77 -4.73
C CYS A 15 2.38 -2.87 -4.32
N LEU A 16 3.29 -2.44 -5.19
CA LEU A 16 4.67 -2.16 -4.79
C LEU A 16 4.73 -0.78 -4.13
N ILE A 17 5.24 -0.73 -2.90
CA ILE A 17 5.48 0.50 -2.15
C ILE A 17 6.98 0.75 -2.10
N ASN A 18 7.39 1.94 -2.53
CA ASN A 18 8.74 2.45 -2.31
C ASN A 18 8.65 3.41 -1.12
N TYR A 19 9.30 3.05 -0.01
CA TYR A 19 9.41 3.90 1.16
C TYR A 19 10.50 4.95 0.96
N ILE A 20 10.45 6.01 1.79
CA ILE A 20 11.36 7.16 1.71
C ILE A 20 12.80 6.74 2.10
N ASP A 21 12.94 5.73 2.94
CA ASP A 21 14.22 5.13 3.34
C ASP A 21 14.84 4.22 2.28
N GLY A 22 14.15 3.99 1.15
CA GLY A 22 14.59 3.14 0.05
C GLY A 22 14.09 1.70 0.12
N ASP A 23 13.41 1.30 1.20
CA ASP A 23 12.81 -0.02 1.31
C ASP A 23 11.70 -0.20 0.26
N LYS A 24 11.57 -1.42 -0.25
CA LYS A 24 10.49 -1.81 -1.15
C LYS A 24 9.70 -2.95 -0.54
N ARG A 25 8.38 -2.78 -0.44
CA ARG A 25 7.50 -3.83 0.08
C ARG A 25 6.23 -3.94 -0.74
N TYR A 26 5.68 -5.15 -0.77
CA TYR A 26 4.36 -5.39 -1.29
C TYR A 26 3.31 -5.29 -0.21
N ILE A 27 2.18 -4.68 -0.54
CA ILE A 27 0.94 -4.74 0.23
C ILE A 27 -0.20 -5.24 -0.66
N LEU A 28 -1.28 -5.73 -0.07
CA LEU A 28 -2.51 -5.97 -0.82
C LEU A 28 -3.06 -4.64 -1.34
N HIS A 29 -3.53 -4.64 -2.59
CA HIS A 29 -4.13 -3.45 -3.20
C HIS A 29 -5.44 -3.09 -2.50
N PRO A 30 -5.50 -1.96 -1.77
CA PRO A 30 -6.73 -1.51 -1.16
C PRO A 30 -7.63 -0.87 -2.23
N TRP A 31 -8.95 -1.00 -2.06
CA TRP A 31 -9.90 -0.33 -2.94
C TRP A 31 -9.73 1.20 -2.89
N GLY A 32 -9.78 1.85 -4.05
CA GLY A 32 -9.71 3.31 -4.17
C GLY A 32 -8.29 3.90 -4.09
N ILE A 33 -7.24 3.07 -4.18
CA ILE A 33 -5.85 3.51 -4.31
C ILE A 33 -5.34 3.27 -5.74
N GLY A 34 -4.60 4.23 -6.28
CA GLY A 34 -3.92 4.19 -7.57
C GLY A 34 -2.40 4.33 -7.47
N VAL A 35 -1.74 4.26 -8.63
CA VAL A 35 -0.30 4.57 -8.75
C VAL A 35 -0.08 6.06 -8.46
N GLY A 36 0.95 6.38 -7.68
CA GLY A 36 1.25 7.74 -7.22
C GLY A 36 0.67 8.10 -5.85
N ASP A 37 -0.31 7.36 -5.35
CA ASP A 37 -0.88 7.63 -4.03
C ASP A 37 0.12 7.37 -2.90
N VAL A 38 -0.01 8.15 -1.82
CA VAL A 38 0.80 8.00 -0.61
C VAL A 38 0.03 7.18 0.41
N VAL A 39 0.68 6.16 0.95
CA VAL A 39 0.16 5.34 2.05
C VAL A 39 1.11 5.43 3.22
N THR A 40 0.56 5.50 4.42
CA THR A 40 1.30 5.70 5.67
C THR A 40 0.90 4.63 6.67
N SER A 41 1.92 4.04 7.32
CA SER A 41 1.74 3.12 8.44
C SER A 41 2.31 3.76 9.69
N SER A 42 1.46 4.34 10.53
CA SER A 42 1.86 4.96 11.81
C SER A 42 0.64 5.07 12.74
N PRO A 43 0.85 5.09 14.07
CA PRO A 43 -0.23 5.36 15.03
C PRO A 43 -0.95 6.69 14.82
N GLU A 44 -0.28 7.68 14.21
CA GLU A 44 -0.78 9.02 13.93
C GLU A 44 -1.29 9.20 12.49
N ALA A 45 -1.33 8.13 11.69
CA ALA A 45 -1.77 8.22 10.31
C ALA A 45 -3.24 8.69 10.20
N SER A 46 -3.59 9.35 9.09
CA SER A 46 -5.00 9.69 8.85
C SER A 46 -5.81 8.42 8.59
N VAL A 47 -7.07 8.40 9.04
CA VAL A 47 -8.03 7.35 8.68
C VAL A 47 -8.46 7.56 7.23
N SER A 48 -7.68 6.98 6.32
CA SER A 48 -7.89 7.01 4.88
C SER A 48 -7.54 5.65 4.27
N ASN A 49 -8.05 5.37 3.07
CA ASN A 49 -7.78 4.12 2.37
C ASN A 49 -6.26 3.88 2.28
N GLY A 50 -5.84 2.63 2.50
CA GLY A 50 -4.45 2.18 2.45
C GLY A 50 -3.56 2.52 3.65
N ASN A 51 -3.97 3.41 4.55
CA ASN A 51 -3.21 3.67 5.77
C ASN A 51 -3.42 2.56 6.79
N ALA A 52 -2.38 2.26 7.57
CA ALA A 52 -2.39 1.25 8.61
C ALA A 52 -2.15 1.87 10.00
N LEU A 53 -3.01 1.52 10.95
CA LEU A 53 -3.02 2.03 12.32
C LEU A 53 -3.22 0.89 13.33
N PRO A 54 -2.79 1.05 14.60
CA PRO A 54 -3.19 0.18 15.70
C PRO A 54 -4.73 0.17 15.90
N LEU A 55 -5.24 -0.95 16.44
CA LEU A 55 -6.65 -1.09 16.84
C LEU A 55 -6.96 -0.38 18.15
#